data_AF-A0A1F3CCB6-F1
#
_entry.id   AF-A0A1F3CCB6-F1
#
_cell.length_a   1.000
_cell.length_b   1.000
_cell.length_c   1.000
_cell.angle_alpha   90.00
_cell.angle_beta   90.00
_cell.angle_gamma   90.00
#
_symmetry.space_group_name_H-M   'P 1'
#
loop_
_entity.id
_entity.type
_entity.pdbx_description
1 polymer ?
#
loop_
_entity_poly.entity_id
_entity_poly.type
_entity_poly.pdbx_seq_one_letter_code
_entity_poly.pdbx_strand_id
1 'polypeptide(L)'
;MKSQKNIYVYFLLIIGVIILLNILSDKFFLRLDFTEDGRYTLSKATKDIVKSLDEPITVKAYFSEDVPPDVAKTKRDFKELLVEYASISGGKIVYEFINPNADEQLEQQAMQAGIQPVIINSREKDQSVQKKAYLGAVIQKGENNDIIPFMQPGAAMEYALSSSIKKLSVSEKPIVGLIQGHGEPSISSMQQVMSSLNILYQVEPVTLVDTNNLLDKFNTVVIVAPKDSFPQSDLNQLDKFLADGKNLFMAINKVDGDFSTSMGNVVNTGLEGWLKNKGITVENNFIVDAKCASVQVRQQQGGFSFASNVNFPYLPIISDFAEHPVTKGLEAVILQFASSITFNGDTSIKFIPLAKTSKKSGTASAPLYFNIQKQWTENDFPLSGIPVAALFEGKLAGNNASKLILVSDGNFPVNGEGQQAQQLQGDNVNLMVNAIDWLSDDTGLIELRTKGVTSRPLDQIEDGTKATLKWLNFLLPIILIVMYGIFRMQMKRRIKIKRMEEGYV
;
A
#
# COMPACT_ATOMS: atom_id res chain seq x y z
N MET A 1 58.47 30.14 -24.06
CA MET A 1 58.37 29.91 -22.59
C MET A 1 57.26 30.75 -21.88
N LYS A 2 56.17 31.17 -22.54
CA LYS A 2 55.09 31.98 -21.90
C LYS A 2 53.83 31.19 -21.49
N SER A 3 53.77 29.88 -21.72
CA SER A 3 52.55 29.07 -21.49
C SER A 3 52.50 28.34 -20.14
N GLN A 4 53.63 28.08 -19.48
CA GLN A 4 53.62 27.30 -18.23
C GLN A 4 53.14 28.08 -17.00
N LYS A 5 53.37 29.41 -16.94
CA LYS A 5 52.88 30.24 -15.81
C LYS A 5 51.34 30.28 -15.73
N ASN A 6 50.63 30.19 -16.85
CA ASN A 6 49.16 30.16 -16.86
C ASN A 6 48.62 28.84 -16.30
N ILE A 7 49.27 27.72 -16.59
CA ILE A 7 48.87 26.39 -16.09
C ILE A 7 48.92 26.33 -14.56
N TYR A 8 49.96 26.89 -13.93
CA TYR A 8 50.05 26.93 -12.46
C TYR A 8 48.96 27.79 -11.82
N VAL A 9 48.59 28.91 -12.45
CA VAL A 9 47.49 29.77 -11.97
C VAL A 9 46.15 29.04 -12.07
N TYR A 10 45.84 28.40 -13.21
CA TYR A 10 44.63 27.60 -13.34
C TYR A 10 44.59 26.42 -12.37
N PHE A 11 45.73 25.75 -12.14
CA PHE A 11 45.83 24.65 -11.19
C PHE A 11 45.57 25.10 -9.75
N LEU A 12 46.18 26.22 -9.32
CA LEU A 12 45.93 26.81 -8.00
C LEU A 12 44.48 27.28 -7.83
N LEU A 13 43.87 27.82 -8.89
CA LEU A 13 42.48 28.28 -8.89
C LEU A 13 41.52 27.09 -8.78
N ILE A 14 41.78 25.99 -9.50
CA ILE A 14 41.01 24.74 -9.38
C ILE A 14 41.13 24.17 -7.97
N ILE A 15 42.32 24.11 -7.39
CA ILE A 15 42.50 23.65 -5.99
C ILE A 15 41.75 24.57 -5.03
N GLY A 16 41.84 25.89 -5.20
CA GLY A 16 41.11 26.86 -4.38
C GLY A 16 39.60 26.67 -4.47
N VAL A 17 39.07 26.43 -5.67
CA VAL A 17 37.64 26.13 -5.89
C VAL A 17 37.26 24.79 -5.25
N ILE A 18 38.10 23.75 -5.33
CA ILE A 18 37.83 22.45 -4.70
C ILE A 18 37.80 22.60 -3.17
N ILE A 19 38.74 23.35 -2.59
CA ILE A 19 38.76 23.62 -1.14
C ILE A 19 37.52 24.42 -0.72
N LEU A 20 37.17 25.46 -1.49
CA LEU A 20 35.98 26.27 -1.22
C LEU A 20 34.70 25.43 -1.33
N LEU A 21 34.60 24.58 -2.36
CA LEU A 21 33.49 23.64 -2.52
C LEU A 21 33.42 22.65 -1.36
N ASN A 22 34.56 22.16 -0.88
CA ASN A 22 34.61 21.25 0.28
C ASN A 22 34.10 21.95 1.56
N ILE A 23 34.55 23.18 1.82
CA ILE A 23 34.09 23.98 2.97
C ILE A 23 32.60 24.34 2.84
N LEU A 24 32.14 24.68 1.63
CA LEU A 24 30.72 24.97 1.38
C LEU A 24 29.85 23.72 1.43
N SER A 25 30.39 22.55 1.08
CA SER A 25 29.71 21.26 1.14
C SER A 25 29.30 20.89 2.57
N ASP A 26 30.05 21.33 3.59
CA ASP A 26 29.71 21.11 4.99
C ASP A 26 28.56 22.01 5.48
N LYS A 27 28.34 23.17 4.83
CA LYS A 27 27.26 24.12 5.19
C LYS A 27 26.01 23.96 4.34
N PHE A 28 26.15 23.58 3.07
CA PHE A 28 25.08 23.45 2.11
C PHE A 28 25.10 22.03 1.53
N PHE A 29 24.50 21.09 2.26
CA PHE A 29 24.36 19.72 1.80
C PHE A 29 23.22 19.62 0.78
N LEU A 30 23.55 19.48 -0.50
CA LEU A 30 22.58 19.19 -1.55
C LEU A 30 22.53 17.68 -1.79
N ARG A 31 21.50 17.01 -1.28
CA ARG A 31 21.21 15.60 -1.61
C ARG A 31 20.13 15.56 -2.68
N LEU A 32 20.47 15.00 -3.84
CA LEU A 32 19.49 14.71 -4.88
C LEU A 32 19.17 13.21 -4.82
N ASP A 33 17.89 12.90 -4.66
CA ASP A 33 17.39 11.54 -4.68
C ASP A 33 16.84 11.21 -6.07
N PHE A 34 17.50 10.26 -6.74
CA PHE A 34 17.12 9.79 -8.07
C PHE A 34 16.25 8.53 -8.01
N THR A 35 15.86 8.09 -6.81
CA THR A 35 14.93 6.97 -6.68
C THR A 35 13.52 7.41 -7.09
N GLU A 36 12.84 6.55 -7.85
CA GLU A 36 11.48 6.81 -8.35
C GLU A 36 10.48 7.04 -7.20
N ASP A 37 10.70 6.39 -6.06
CA ASP A 37 9.88 6.46 -4.85
C ASP A 37 10.36 7.49 -3.81
N GLY A 38 11.44 8.23 -4.09
CA GLY A 38 12.02 9.19 -3.14
C GLY A 38 12.43 8.53 -1.82
N ARG A 39 12.97 7.31 -1.88
CA ARG A 39 13.29 6.45 -0.74
C ARG A 39 14.26 7.07 0.26
N TYR A 40 15.10 7.99 -0.19
CA TYR A 40 16.16 8.64 0.59
C TYR A 40 15.86 10.11 0.90
N THR A 41 14.64 10.57 0.62
CA THR A 41 14.19 11.94 0.92
C THR A 41 12.94 11.87 1.78
N LEU A 42 12.84 12.58 2.89
CA LEU A 42 11.61 12.58 3.68
C LEU A 42 10.40 13.05 2.88
N SER A 43 9.27 12.34 3.06
CA SER A 43 7.99 12.74 2.48
C SER A 43 7.56 14.11 3.00
N LYS A 44 6.66 14.76 2.25
CA LYS A 44 6.09 16.05 2.66
C LYS A 44 5.37 15.92 4.01
N ALA A 45 4.57 14.87 4.17
CA ALA A 45 3.87 14.56 5.41
C ALA A 45 4.81 14.38 6.61
N THR A 46 5.93 13.64 6.48
CA THR A 46 6.93 13.56 7.56
C THR A 46 7.44 14.95 7.93
N LYS A 47 7.80 15.76 6.93
CA LYS A 47 8.31 17.12 7.18
C LYS A 47 7.30 17.98 7.92
N ASP A 48 6.02 17.86 7.56
CA ASP A 48 4.94 18.62 8.18
C ASP A 48 4.70 18.17 9.62
N ILE A 49 4.66 16.86 9.88
CA ILE A 49 4.54 16.27 11.24
C ILE A 49 5.68 16.75 12.14
N VAL A 50 6.91 16.67 11.64
CA VAL A 50 8.11 16.99 12.41
C VAL A 50 8.24 18.50 12.67
N LYS A 51 7.75 19.35 11.75
CA LYS A 51 7.69 20.81 11.95
C LYS A 51 6.57 21.24 12.89
N SER A 52 5.45 20.52 12.92
CA SER A 52 4.29 20.84 13.75
C SER A 52 4.43 20.35 15.19
N LEU A 53 5.60 19.85 15.61
CA LEU A 53 5.82 19.41 16.98
C LEU A 53 5.82 20.61 17.91
N ASP A 54 4.99 20.61 18.96
CA ASP A 54 4.98 21.67 19.97
C ASP A 54 5.93 21.39 21.14
N GLU A 55 6.19 20.12 21.43
CA GLU A 55 7.01 19.64 22.52
C GLU A 55 8.18 18.77 22.02
N PRO A 56 9.27 18.65 22.79
CA PRO A 56 10.37 17.79 22.43
C PRO A 56 9.99 16.30 22.53
N ILE A 57 10.52 15.51 21.59
CA ILE A 57 10.35 14.06 21.53
C ILE A 57 11.74 13.42 21.59
N THR A 58 11.90 12.46 22.50
CA THR A 58 13.14 11.69 22.64
C THR A 58 12.97 10.31 21.99
N VAL A 59 13.86 9.97 21.06
CA VAL A 59 13.92 8.66 20.42
C VAL A 59 15.10 7.86 20.97
N LYS A 60 14.80 6.81 21.73
CA LYS A 60 15.80 5.86 22.26
C LYS A 60 15.92 4.68 21.31
N ALA A 61 16.97 4.64 20.51
CA ALA A 61 17.22 3.61 19.51
C ALA A 61 18.07 2.48 20.10
N TYR A 62 17.49 1.30 20.26
CA TYR A 62 18.17 0.13 20.80
C TYR A 62 18.68 -0.73 19.65
N PHE A 63 19.98 -0.59 19.34
CA PHE A 63 20.63 -1.26 18.23
C PHE A 63 21.94 -1.92 18.68
N SER A 64 22.01 -3.24 18.54
CA SER A 64 23.21 -4.01 18.85
C SER A 64 24.41 -3.59 17.99
N GLU A 65 25.61 -3.75 18.55
CA GLU A 65 26.88 -3.64 17.83
C GLU A 65 27.42 -5.02 17.41
N ASP A 66 28.43 -5.05 16.54
CA ASP A 66 29.06 -6.28 16.00
C ASP A 66 28.10 -7.28 15.32
N VAL A 67 27.08 -6.71 14.67
CA VAL A 67 26.02 -7.41 13.94
C VAL A 67 26.39 -7.62 12.46
N PRO A 68 25.72 -8.57 11.76
CA PRO A 68 25.93 -8.79 10.33
C PRO A 68 25.73 -7.51 9.49
N PRO A 69 26.34 -7.42 8.29
CA PRO A 69 26.31 -6.22 7.45
C PRO A 69 24.91 -5.64 7.19
N ASP A 70 23.90 -6.49 7.04
CA ASP A 70 22.51 -6.07 6.78
C ASP A 70 21.91 -5.30 7.97
N VAL A 71 22.19 -5.74 9.20
CA VAL A 71 21.73 -5.07 10.44
C VAL A 71 22.51 -3.78 10.67
N ALA A 72 23.82 -3.81 10.43
CA ALA A 72 24.67 -2.63 10.51
C ALA A 72 24.22 -1.55 9.53
N LYS A 73 23.72 -1.95 8.36
CA LYS A 73 23.09 -1.04 7.40
C LYS A 73 21.81 -0.43 7.97
N THR A 74 20.88 -1.22 8.51
CA THR A 74 19.66 -0.69 9.14
C THR A 74 19.95 0.33 10.24
N LYS A 75 20.96 0.08 11.10
CA LYS A 75 21.40 1.04 12.13
C LYS A 75 21.85 2.38 11.52
N ARG A 76 22.66 2.32 10.46
CA ARG A 76 23.13 3.54 9.76
C ARG A 76 21.98 4.30 9.10
N ASP A 77 21.13 3.59 8.38
CA ASP A 77 19.98 4.18 7.68
C ASP A 77 19.03 4.86 8.69
N PHE A 78 18.77 4.22 9.83
CA PHE A 78 17.95 4.81 10.90
C PHE A 78 18.61 6.00 11.58
N LYS A 79 19.94 5.97 11.77
CA LYS A 79 20.69 7.12 12.28
C LYS A 79 20.61 8.32 11.31
N GLU A 80 20.78 8.09 10.01
CA GLU A 80 20.60 9.13 8.99
C GLU A 80 19.19 9.73 9.04
N LEU A 81 18.17 8.88 9.20
CA LEU A 81 16.78 9.31 9.35
C LEU A 81 16.59 10.24 10.56
N LEU A 82 17.09 9.84 11.73
CA LEU A 82 16.96 10.65 12.96
C LEU A 82 17.70 11.98 12.89
N VAL A 83 18.86 12.03 12.21
CA VAL A 83 19.58 13.28 11.95
C VAL A 83 18.72 14.23 11.12
N GLU A 84 18.06 13.74 10.08
CA GLU A 84 17.19 14.54 9.22
C GLU A 84 15.96 15.04 9.99
N TYR A 85 15.33 14.17 10.79
CA TYR A 85 14.20 14.54 11.67
C TYR A 85 14.59 15.62 12.67
N ALA A 86 15.71 15.47 13.37
CA ALA A 86 16.21 16.45 14.33
C ALA A 86 16.48 17.81 13.67
N SER A 87 17.11 17.79 12.49
CA SER A 87 17.40 19.01 11.71
C SER A 87 16.12 19.75 11.30
N ILE A 88 15.13 19.04 10.76
CA ILE A 88 13.87 19.64 10.29
C ILE A 88 12.98 20.12 11.44
N SER A 89 13.00 19.42 12.57
CA SER A 89 12.22 19.78 13.76
C SER A 89 12.72 21.04 14.48
N GLY A 90 13.87 21.59 14.07
CA GLY A 90 14.56 22.65 14.81
C GLY A 90 15.06 22.19 16.19
N GLY A 91 15.50 20.94 16.32
CA GLY A 91 16.01 20.36 17.57
C GLY A 91 14.94 19.84 18.55
N LYS A 92 13.66 19.83 18.19
CA LYS A 92 12.59 19.22 19.03
C LYS A 92 12.67 17.70 19.05
N ILE A 93 13.23 17.07 18.02
CA ILE A 93 13.53 15.64 18.03
C ILE A 93 14.97 15.43 18.52
N VAL A 94 15.09 14.74 19.65
CA VAL A 94 16.37 14.34 20.25
C VAL A 94 16.46 12.82 20.17
N TYR A 95 17.65 12.27 19.95
CA TYR A 95 17.82 10.82 19.87
C TYR A 95 19.07 10.33 20.58
N GLU A 96 19.00 9.10 21.08
CA GLU A 96 20.12 8.38 21.68
C GLU A 96 20.20 6.96 21.12
N PHE A 97 21.41 6.48 20.87
CA PHE A 97 21.64 5.08 20.47
C PHE A 97 22.18 4.31 21.66
N ILE A 98 21.48 3.24 22.01
CA ILE A 98 21.81 2.35 23.13
C ILE A 98 22.19 1.00 22.52
N ASN A 99 23.35 0.46 22.94
CA ASN A 99 23.77 -0.89 22.58
C ASN A 99 23.38 -1.86 23.70
N PRO A 100 22.31 -2.68 23.53
CA PRO A 100 21.86 -3.57 24.60
C PRO A 100 22.84 -4.71 24.88
N ASN A 101 23.72 -5.03 23.93
CA ASN A 101 24.69 -6.12 24.08
C ASN A 101 25.93 -5.70 24.88
N ALA A 102 26.05 -4.41 25.26
CA ALA A 102 27.22 -3.91 25.98
C ALA A 102 27.18 -4.24 27.48
N ASP A 103 25.98 -4.33 28.08
CA ASP A 103 25.78 -4.56 29.51
C ASP A 103 24.42 -5.23 29.77
N GLU A 104 24.34 -6.16 30.73
CA GLU A 104 23.10 -6.83 31.14
C GLU A 104 22.00 -5.84 31.57
N GLN A 105 22.36 -4.70 32.18
CA GLN A 105 21.40 -3.66 32.56
C GLN A 105 20.76 -3.01 31.33
N LEU A 106 21.53 -2.75 30.27
CA LEU A 106 21.01 -2.19 29.02
C LEU A 106 20.16 -3.22 28.27
N GLU A 107 20.52 -4.49 28.33
CA GLU A 107 19.70 -5.60 27.82
C GLU A 107 18.35 -5.65 28.54
N GLN A 108 18.35 -5.60 29.87
CA GLN A 108 17.13 -5.58 30.67
C GLN A 108 16.27 -4.33 30.39
N GLN A 109 16.88 -3.16 30.24
CA GLN A 109 16.17 -1.93 29.88
C GLN A 109 15.48 -2.05 28.52
N ALA A 110 16.18 -2.59 27.51
CA ALA A 110 15.59 -2.82 26.18
C ALA A 110 14.38 -3.77 26.26
N MET A 111 14.52 -4.86 26.99
CA MET A 111 13.45 -5.85 27.17
C MET A 111 12.25 -5.28 27.94
N GLN A 112 12.49 -4.52 29.01
CA GLN A 112 11.43 -3.84 29.78
C GLN A 112 10.71 -2.79 28.94
N ALA A 113 11.43 -2.13 28.04
CA ALA A 113 10.85 -1.20 27.08
C ALA A 113 10.12 -1.88 25.91
N GLY A 114 9.98 -3.21 25.92
CA GLY A 114 9.25 -3.97 24.91
C GLY A 114 10.06 -4.35 23.67
N ILE A 115 11.37 -4.12 23.66
CA ILE A 115 12.25 -4.45 22.54
C ILE A 115 12.90 -5.81 22.79
N GLN A 116 12.44 -6.81 22.04
CA GLN A 116 12.91 -8.19 22.17
C GLN A 116 14.09 -8.47 21.24
N PRO A 117 15.04 -9.33 21.63
CA PRO A 117 16.14 -9.72 20.77
C PRO A 117 15.64 -10.57 19.59
N VAL A 118 16.19 -10.32 18.42
CA VAL A 118 16.01 -11.14 17.22
C VAL A 118 17.22 -12.03 17.06
N ILE A 119 17.00 -13.33 16.83
CA ILE A 119 18.07 -14.28 16.57
C ILE A 119 18.38 -14.25 15.07
N ILE A 120 19.63 -13.90 14.74
CA ILE A 120 20.11 -13.83 13.37
C ILE A 120 21.10 -14.96 13.14
N ASN A 121 20.83 -15.76 12.11
CA ASN A 121 21.78 -16.76 11.65
C ASN A 121 22.80 -16.08 10.72
N SER A 122 24.05 -16.00 11.17
CA SER A 122 25.15 -15.50 10.34
C SER A 122 26.08 -16.65 9.96
N ARG A 123 26.55 -16.65 8.72
CA ARG A 123 27.51 -17.64 8.24
C ARG A 123 28.91 -17.05 8.31
N GLU A 124 29.62 -17.36 9.39
CA GLU A 124 31.02 -16.96 9.56
C GLU A 124 31.91 -18.18 9.30
N LYS A 125 32.79 -18.09 8.28
CA LYS A 125 33.80 -19.12 7.95
C LYS A 125 33.24 -20.56 7.97
N ASP A 126 32.18 -20.81 7.20
CA ASP A 126 31.48 -22.10 7.06
C ASP A 126 30.76 -22.64 8.30
N GLN A 127 30.63 -21.87 9.38
CA GLN A 127 29.79 -22.21 10.53
C GLN A 127 28.57 -21.28 10.63
N SER A 128 27.41 -21.84 10.97
CA SER A 128 26.20 -21.08 11.27
C SER A 128 26.26 -20.62 12.72
N VAL A 129 26.53 -19.35 12.95
CA VAL A 129 26.56 -18.72 14.28
C VAL A 129 25.25 -17.97 14.48
N GLN A 130 24.54 -18.31 15.56
CA GLN A 130 23.36 -17.56 15.99
C GLN A 130 23.81 -16.36 16.82
N LYS A 131 23.50 -15.14 16.36
CA LYS A 131 23.75 -13.90 17.09
C LYS A 131 22.43 -13.27 17.51
N LYS A 132 22.34 -12.82 18.76
CA LYS A 132 21.23 -11.99 19.24
C LYS A 132 21.46 -10.54 18.81
N ALA A 133 20.46 -9.93 18.19
CA ALA A 133 20.50 -8.52 17.82
C ALA A 133 19.21 -7.80 18.23
N TYR A 134 19.36 -6.57 18.69
CA TYR A 134 18.28 -5.64 18.97
C TYR A 134 18.19 -4.63 17.84
N LEU A 135 16.95 -4.36 17.41
CA LEU A 135 16.62 -3.55 16.25
C LEU A 135 15.31 -2.81 16.55
N GLY A 136 15.26 -1.95 17.57
CA GLY A 136 14.01 -1.31 17.98
C GLY A 136 14.21 0.13 18.44
N ALA A 137 13.10 0.83 18.67
CA ALA A 137 13.12 2.19 19.17
C ALA A 137 11.96 2.47 20.12
N VAL A 138 12.20 3.33 21.12
CA VAL A 138 11.17 3.90 21.99
C VAL A 138 11.09 5.38 21.72
N ILE A 139 9.89 5.87 21.44
CA ILE A 139 9.60 7.28 21.21
C ILE A 139 8.90 7.78 22.46
N GLN A 140 9.44 8.85 23.07
CA GLN A 140 8.96 9.39 24.33
C GLN A 140 8.57 10.85 24.18
N LYS A 141 7.38 11.20 24.64
CA LYS A 141 6.87 12.58 24.78
C LYS A 141 6.27 12.76 26.18
N GLY A 142 6.97 13.45 27.07
CA GLY A 142 6.58 13.55 28.47
C GLY A 142 6.53 12.18 29.15
N GLU A 143 5.35 11.82 29.67
CA GLU A 143 5.07 10.50 30.30
C GLU A 143 4.58 9.44 29.30
N ASN A 144 4.19 9.86 28.10
CA ASN A 144 3.67 8.96 27.07
C ASN A 144 4.80 8.40 26.23
N ASN A 145 4.77 7.08 26.01
CA ASN A 145 5.72 6.38 25.17
C ASN A 145 5.00 5.59 24.09
N ASP A 146 5.61 5.52 22.91
CA ASP A 146 5.25 4.59 21.86
C ASP A 146 6.47 3.73 21.51
N ILE A 147 6.25 2.45 21.23
CA ILE A 147 7.33 1.47 21.06
C ILE A 147 7.26 0.95 19.64
N ILE A 148 8.40 0.96 18.95
CA ILE A 148 8.63 0.24 17.70
C ILE A 148 9.47 -1.00 18.04
N PRO A 149 8.87 -2.19 18.20
CA PRO A 149 9.57 -3.37 18.71
C PRO A 149 10.66 -3.86 17.75
N PHE A 150 10.42 -3.68 16.44
CA PHE A 150 11.32 -4.09 15.38
C PHE A 150 11.36 -3.08 14.24
N MET A 151 12.55 -2.67 13.85
CA MET A 151 12.81 -1.71 12.78
C MET A 151 13.04 -2.46 11.46
N GLN A 152 12.04 -2.42 10.58
CA GLN A 152 12.16 -2.95 9.22
C GLN A 152 12.91 -1.97 8.32
N PRO A 153 13.96 -2.37 7.59
CA PRO A 153 14.74 -1.48 6.73
C PRO A 153 13.93 -0.89 5.57
N GLY A 154 14.34 0.27 5.08
CA GLY A 154 13.73 0.97 3.94
C GLY A 154 12.62 1.94 4.35
N ALA A 155 11.62 2.14 3.46
CA ALA A 155 10.56 3.13 3.66
C ALA A 155 9.64 2.83 4.85
N ALA A 156 9.58 1.56 5.28
CA ALA A 156 8.88 1.16 6.50
C ALA A 156 9.43 1.85 7.76
N MET A 157 10.73 2.24 7.79
CA MET A 157 11.32 2.96 8.92
C MET A 157 10.74 4.37 9.08
N GLU A 158 10.64 5.12 7.99
CA GLU A 158 10.06 6.47 8.00
C GLU A 158 8.60 6.40 8.44
N TYR A 159 7.83 5.48 7.87
CA TYR A 159 6.43 5.30 8.24
C TYR A 159 6.26 4.97 9.73
N ALA A 160 7.01 3.98 10.23
CA ALA A 160 6.91 3.57 11.63
C ALA A 160 7.27 4.72 12.57
N LEU A 161 8.38 5.42 12.32
CA LEU A 161 8.84 6.53 13.15
C LEU A 161 7.87 7.73 13.09
N SER A 162 7.45 8.16 11.90
CA SER A 162 6.52 9.27 11.72
C SER A 162 5.16 8.98 12.33
N SER A 163 4.67 7.74 12.23
CA SER A 163 3.40 7.32 12.83
C SER A 163 3.48 7.33 14.36
N SER A 164 4.56 6.81 14.95
CA SER A 164 4.79 6.85 16.39
C SER A 164 4.89 8.28 16.92
N ILE A 165 5.61 9.15 16.21
CA ILE A 165 5.69 10.58 16.55
C ILE A 165 4.31 11.21 16.48
N LYS A 166 3.59 11.05 15.36
CA LYS A 166 2.24 11.61 15.19
C LYS A 166 1.29 11.13 16.28
N LYS A 167 1.31 9.84 16.62
CA LYS A 167 0.48 9.24 17.67
C LYS A 167 0.69 9.92 19.03
N LEU A 168 1.92 10.31 19.36
CA LEU A 168 2.24 11.05 20.60
C LEU A 168 1.98 12.56 20.48
N SER A 169 2.06 13.11 19.26
CA SER A 169 1.87 14.53 19.01
C SER A 169 0.40 14.95 18.85
N VAL A 170 -0.49 14.05 18.47
CA VAL A 170 -1.91 14.33 18.29
C VAL A 170 -2.63 14.33 19.64
N SER A 171 -3.13 15.50 20.05
CA SER A 171 -3.90 15.66 21.28
C SER A 171 -5.31 15.06 21.18
N GLU A 172 -5.93 15.11 20.00
CA GLU A 172 -7.27 14.54 19.74
C GLU A 172 -7.29 13.81 18.39
N LYS A 173 -7.61 12.51 18.42
CA LYS A 173 -7.72 11.70 17.20
C LYS A 173 -8.95 12.12 16.40
N PRO A 174 -8.86 12.28 15.07
CA PRO A 174 -10.03 12.49 14.25
C PRO A 174 -11.02 11.33 14.41
N ILE A 175 -12.31 11.65 14.46
CA ILE A 175 -13.38 10.68 14.62
C ILE A 175 -13.93 10.23 13.27
N VAL A 176 -14.10 8.91 13.13
CA VAL A 176 -14.71 8.27 11.95
C VAL A 176 -15.99 7.56 12.39
N GLY A 177 -17.10 7.84 11.70
CA GLY A 177 -18.39 7.25 12.02
C GLY A 177 -18.58 5.92 11.28
N LEU A 178 -18.84 4.83 11.98
CA LEU A 178 -19.20 3.55 11.40
C LEU A 178 -20.71 3.35 11.52
N ILE A 179 -21.43 3.32 10.39
CA ILE A 179 -22.88 3.10 10.39
C ILE A 179 -23.20 1.70 10.93
N GLN A 180 -24.22 1.66 11.77
CA GLN A 180 -24.77 0.46 12.39
C GLN A 180 -26.29 0.60 12.49
N GLY A 181 -27.02 -0.49 12.27
CA GLY A 181 -28.48 -0.54 12.47
C GLY A 181 -29.24 -1.15 11.29
N HIS A 182 -28.54 -1.45 10.19
CA HIS A 182 -29.08 -2.01 8.96
C HIS A 182 -28.43 -3.37 8.65
N GLY A 183 -28.11 -4.13 9.70
CA GLY A 183 -27.54 -5.48 9.58
C GLY A 183 -26.04 -5.50 9.22
N GLU A 184 -25.33 -4.39 9.40
CA GLU A 184 -23.88 -4.32 9.23
C GLU A 184 -23.13 -5.27 10.17
N PRO A 185 -21.92 -5.70 9.79
CA PRO A 185 -21.01 -6.39 10.70
C PRO A 185 -20.68 -5.51 11.91
N SER A 186 -20.56 -6.16 13.07
CA SER A 186 -20.15 -5.49 14.31
C SER A 186 -18.70 -5.02 14.23
N ILE A 187 -18.30 -4.11 15.13
CA ILE A 187 -16.90 -3.69 15.27
C ILE A 187 -15.97 -4.88 15.61
N SER A 188 -16.43 -5.83 16.42
CA SER A 188 -15.64 -7.02 16.78
C SER A 188 -15.35 -7.91 15.58
N SER A 189 -16.23 -7.93 14.57
CA SER A 189 -16.05 -8.69 13.34
C SER A 189 -15.00 -8.12 12.38
N MET A 190 -14.50 -6.91 12.65
CA MET A 190 -13.50 -6.18 11.85
C MET A 190 -12.24 -5.82 12.66
N GLN A 191 -11.90 -6.64 13.66
CA GLN A 191 -10.80 -6.38 14.60
C GLN A 191 -9.48 -5.99 13.94
N GLN A 192 -9.12 -6.60 12.80
CA GLN A 192 -7.86 -6.30 12.09
C GLN A 192 -7.86 -4.89 11.47
N VAL A 193 -8.99 -4.49 10.87
CA VAL A 193 -9.20 -3.13 10.34
C VAL A 193 -9.21 -2.13 11.49
N MET A 194 -9.96 -2.42 12.55
CA MET A 194 -10.08 -1.54 13.72
C MET A 194 -8.73 -1.35 14.42
N SER A 195 -7.91 -2.40 14.53
CA SER A 195 -6.56 -2.30 15.11
C SER A 195 -5.67 -1.36 14.31
N SER A 196 -5.84 -1.30 13.00
CA SER A 196 -5.08 -0.41 12.11
C SER A 196 -5.60 1.02 12.15
N LEU A 197 -6.92 1.22 12.07
CA LEU A 197 -7.55 2.55 12.13
C LEU A 197 -7.35 3.22 13.49
N ASN A 198 -7.49 2.48 14.59
CA ASN A 198 -7.39 3.02 15.94
C ASN A 198 -5.99 3.54 16.31
N ILE A 199 -4.99 3.32 15.45
CA ILE A 199 -3.67 3.96 15.59
C ILE A 199 -3.82 5.48 15.47
N LEU A 200 -4.56 5.95 14.47
CA LEU A 200 -4.65 7.37 14.08
C LEU A 200 -6.04 7.97 14.28
N TYR A 201 -7.08 7.15 14.26
CA TYR A 201 -8.47 7.57 14.32
C TYR A 201 -9.15 7.04 15.57
N GLN A 202 -10.28 7.64 15.92
CA GLN A 202 -11.24 7.08 16.86
C GLN A 202 -12.49 6.66 16.07
N VAL A 203 -12.69 5.36 15.91
CA VAL A 203 -13.86 4.82 15.20
C VAL A 203 -15.02 4.70 16.17
N GLU A 204 -16.14 5.34 15.87
CA GLU A 204 -17.34 5.29 16.71
C GLU A 204 -18.53 4.69 15.93
N PRO A 205 -19.28 3.76 16.52
CA PRO A 205 -20.52 3.29 15.91
C PRO A 205 -21.57 4.41 15.90
N VAL A 206 -22.34 4.49 14.82
CA VAL A 206 -23.39 5.49 14.62
C VAL A 206 -24.64 4.80 14.13
N THR A 207 -25.73 4.99 14.86
CA THR A 207 -27.07 4.59 14.41
C THR A 207 -27.83 5.82 14.00
N LEU A 208 -28.31 5.83 12.76
CA LEU A 208 -29.10 6.93 12.23
C LEU A 208 -30.47 6.92 12.92
N VAL A 209 -30.83 8.05 13.52
CA VAL A 209 -32.10 8.25 14.22
C VAL A 209 -32.78 9.50 13.67
N ASP A 210 -34.11 9.49 13.61
CA ASP A 210 -34.89 10.54 12.93
C ASP A 210 -34.77 11.93 13.58
N THR A 211 -34.45 11.99 14.87
CA THR A 211 -34.59 13.22 15.67
C THR A 211 -33.32 14.04 15.84
N ASN A 212 -32.13 13.48 15.59
CA ASN A 212 -30.84 14.18 15.75
C ASN A 212 -29.87 13.79 14.63
N ASN A 213 -29.28 14.79 13.96
CA ASN A 213 -28.22 14.53 12.98
C ASN A 213 -26.90 14.22 13.69
N LEU A 214 -26.68 12.94 14.00
CA LEU A 214 -25.46 12.47 14.66
C LEU A 214 -24.23 12.54 13.74
N LEU A 215 -24.41 12.79 12.45
CA LEU A 215 -23.32 12.82 11.47
C LEU A 215 -22.51 14.13 11.47
N ASP A 216 -23.02 15.18 12.11
CA ASP A 216 -22.40 16.52 12.07
C ASP A 216 -20.99 16.55 12.69
N LYS A 217 -20.68 15.64 13.62
CA LYS A 217 -19.35 15.56 14.25
C LYS A 217 -18.27 14.85 13.42
N PHE A 218 -18.66 14.04 12.42
CA PHE A 218 -17.72 13.24 11.64
C PHE A 218 -17.32 13.96 10.35
N ASN A 219 -16.08 13.79 9.90
CA ASN A 219 -15.64 14.19 8.56
C ASN A 219 -15.76 13.05 7.54
N THR A 220 -15.70 11.81 8.03
CA THR A 220 -15.87 10.61 7.20
C THR A 220 -16.80 9.62 7.90
N VAL A 221 -17.71 9.06 7.11
CA VAL A 221 -18.62 8.00 7.52
C VAL A 221 -18.32 6.74 6.70
N VAL A 222 -18.52 5.58 7.30
CA VAL A 222 -18.18 4.26 6.76
C VAL A 222 -19.41 3.37 6.83
N ILE A 223 -19.79 2.78 5.69
CA ILE A 223 -20.86 1.78 5.59
C ILE A 223 -20.23 0.47 5.08
N VAL A 224 -20.42 -0.64 5.81
CA VAL A 224 -19.83 -1.93 5.48
C VAL A 224 -20.89 -3.02 5.52
N ALA A 225 -21.05 -3.75 4.41
CA ALA A 225 -21.94 -4.90 4.23
C ALA A 225 -23.32 -4.77 4.93
N PRO A 226 -24.09 -3.68 4.71
CA PRO A 226 -25.45 -3.63 5.20
C PRO A 226 -26.28 -4.75 4.59
N LYS A 227 -27.19 -5.32 5.38
CA LYS A 227 -28.06 -6.43 4.99
C LYS A 227 -29.53 -6.05 4.95
N ASP A 228 -29.91 -5.03 5.70
CA ASP A 228 -31.27 -4.52 5.79
C ASP A 228 -31.44 -3.22 5.00
N SER A 229 -32.70 -2.78 4.86
CA SER A 229 -33.05 -1.60 4.08
C SER A 229 -32.82 -0.30 4.84
N PHE A 230 -32.28 0.70 4.16
CA PHE A 230 -32.15 2.09 4.64
C PHE A 230 -33.47 2.84 4.42
N PRO A 231 -34.12 3.34 5.49
CA PRO A 231 -35.24 4.26 5.38
C PRO A 231 -34.88 5.54 4.65
N GLN A 232 -35.88 6.21 4.07
CA GLN A 232 -35.65 7.47 3.36
C GLN A 232 -35.11 8.57 4.28
N SER A 233 -35.44 8.58 5.57
CA SER A 233 -34.90 9.54 6.53
C SER A 233 -33.39 9.39 6.69
N ASP A 234 -32.88 8.16 6.73
CA ASP A 234 -31.45 7.86 6.80
C ASP A 234 -30.72 8.28 5.52
N LEU A 235 -31.30 7.96 4.35
CA LEU A 235 -30.75 8.39 3.05
C LEU A 235 -30.69 9.91 2.94
N ASN A 236 -31.69 10.64 3.47
CA ASN A 236 -31.68 12.10 3.52
C ASN A 236 -30.59 12.65 4.45
N GLN A 237 -30.27 11.96 5.56
CA GLN A 237 -29.15 12.33 6.42
C GLN A 237 -27.81 12.15 5.71
N LEU A 238 -27.64 11.05 4.95
CA LEU A 238 -26.45 10.82 4.12
C LEU A 238 -26.32 11.88 3.00
N ASP A 239 -27.43 12.28 2.38
CA ASP A 239 -27.43 13.36 1.38
C ASP A 239 -27.02 14.70 2.00
N LYS A 240 -27.54 15.04 3.18
CA LYS A 240 -27.10 16.24 3.91
C LYS A 240 -25.61 16.18 4.23
N PHE A 241 -25.13 15.04 4.72
CA PHE A 241 -23.73 14.84 5.05
C PHE A 241 -22.80 15.04 3.85
N LEU A 242 -23.13 14.47 2.69
CA LEU A 242 -22.40 14.69 1.45
C LEU A 242 -22.54 16.14 0.93
N ALA A 243 -23.69 16.78 1.14
CA ALA A 243 -23.93 18.17 0.77
C ALA A 243 -23.13 19.15 1.62
N ASP A 244 -22.75 18.77 2.84
CA ASP A 244 -21.82 19.51 3.70
C ASP A 244 -20.35 19.34 3.28
N GLY A 245 -20.07 18.62 2.18
CA GLY A 245 -18.73 18.39 1.65
C GLY A 245 -17.95 17.28 2.36
N LYS A 246 -18.64 16.45 3.14
CA LYS A 246 -18.05 15.36 3.91
C LYS A 246 -17.98 14.07 3.10
N ASN A 247 -17.18 13.12 3.57
CA ASN A 247 -16.72 12.00 2.75
C ASN A 247 -17.30 10.66 3.20
N LEU A 248 -17.59 9.77 2.25
CA LEU A 248 -18.22 8.48 2.51
C LEU A 248 -17.35 7.34 1.98
N PHE A 249 -17.07 6.36 2.82
CA PHE A 249 -16.59 5.05 2.38
C PHE A 249 -17.75 4.06 2.41
N MET A 250 -17.91 3.30 1.35
CA MET A 250 -18.98 2.32 1.22
C MET A 250 -18.42 1.00 0.66
N ALA A 251 -18.66 -0.09 1.38
CA ALA A 251 -18.42 -1.44 0.93
C ALA A 251 -19.74 -2.20 1.00
N ILE A 252 -20.37 -2.49 -0.14
CA ILE A 252 -21.73 -3.06 -0.20
C ILE A 252 -21.78 -4.30 -1.06
N ASN A 253 -22.69 -5.19 -0.70
CA ASN A 253 -23.02 -6.37 -1.51
C ASN A 253 -24.24 -6.05 -2.35
N LYS A 254 -24.13 -6.17 -3.68
CA LYS A 254 -25.32 -6.21 -4.54
C LYS A 254 -25.82 -7.63 -4.77
N VAL A 255 -24.94 -8.59 -4.58
CA VAL A 255 -25.23 -10.01 -4.64
C VAL A 255 -24.62 -10.68 -3.41
N ASP A 256 -25.23 -11.75 -2.95
CA ASP A 256 -24.75 -12.57 -1.85
C ASP A 256 -24.77 -14.04 -2.25
N GLY A 257 -23.76 -14.78 -1.81
CA GLY A 257 -23.57 -16.18 -2.15
C GLY A 257 -23.61 -17.07 -0.92
N ASP A 258 -24.56 -17.99 -0.88
CA ASP A 258 -24.70 -18.96 0.18
C ASP A 258 -24.14 -20.32 -0.27
N PHE A 259 -23.00 -20.71 0.31
CA PHE A 259 -22.37 -22.00 0.02
C PHE A 259 -23.18 -23.20 0.54
N SER A 260 -24.03 -23.03 1.56
CA SER A 260 -24.83 -24.11 2.12
C SER A 260 -25.93 -24.55 1.14
N THR A 261 -26.54 -23.60 0.44
CA THR A 261 -27.52 -23.84 -0.63
C THR A 261 -26.89 -23.84 -2.02
N SER A 262 -25.62 -23.41 -2.13
CA SER A 262 -24.92 -23.16 -3.39
C SER A 262 -25.67 -22.19 -4.31
N MET A 263 -26.37 -21.22 -3.74
CA MET A 263 -27.17 -20.23 -4.46
C MET A 263 -26.61 -18.82 -4.28
N GLY A 264 -26.60 -18.05 -5.36
CA GLY A 264 -26.33 -16.63 -5.38
C GLY A 264 -27.61 -15.84 -5.59
N ASN A 265 -27.88 -14.84 -4.76
CA ASN A 265 -29.09 -14.01 -4.81
C ASN A 265 -28.74 -12.52 -4.85
N VAL A 266 -29.71 -11.69 -5.25
CA VAL A 266 -29.58 -10.22 -5.20
C VAL A 266 -29.89 -9.75 -3.79
N VAL A 267 -29.07 -8.83 -3.26
CA VAL A 267 -29.32 -8.10 -2.03
C VAL A 267 -29.93 -6.74 -2.37
N ASN A 268 -30.90 -6.27 -1.59
CA ASN A 268 -31.49 -4.93 -1.74
C ASN A 268 -31.51 -4.22 -0.40
N THR A 269 -30.85 -3.08 -0.32
CA THR A 269 -30.77 -2.25 0.90
C THR A 269 -31.37 -0.86 0.71
N GLY A 270 -31.82 -0.51 -0.50
CA GLY A 270 -32.32 0.84 -0.82
C GLY A 270 -31.20 1.82 -1.17
N LEU A 271 -29.95 1.52 -0.78
CA LEU A 271 -28.77 2.29 -1.20
C LEU A 271 -28.60 2.30 -2.71
N GLU A 272 -29.13 1.31 -3.44
CA GLU A 272 -28.91 1.18 -4.87
C GLU A 272 -29.72 2.20 -5.66
N GLY A 273 -30.96 2.48 -5.23
CA GLY A 273 -31.73 3.59 -5.77
C GLY A 273 -31.07 4.93 -5.45
N TRP A 274 -30.56 5.08 -4.24
CA TRP A 274 -29.85 6.28 -3.78
C TRP A 274 -28.56 6.55 -4.58
N LEU A 275 -27.73 5.53 -4.80
CA LEU A 275 -26.53 5.58 -5.65
C LEU A 275 -26.89 5.87 -7.11
N LYS A 276 -27.95 5.24 -7.62
CA LYS A 276 -28.41 5.43 -9.01
C LYS A 276 -28.83 6.87 -9.29
N ASN A 277 -29.44 7.56 -8.33
CA ASN A 277 -29.76 8.98 -8.44
C ASN A 277 -28.52 9.87 -8.59
N LYS A 278 -27.34 9.36 -8.21
CA LYS A 278 -26.03 10.02 -8.37
C LYS A 278 -25.28 9.52 -9.62
N GLY A 279 -25.93 8.74 -10.48
CA GLY A 279 -25.33 8.13 -11.66
C GLY A 279 -24.48 6.89 -11.38
N ILE A 280 -24.42 6.41 -10.14
CA ILE A 280 -23.60 5.26 -9.74
C ILE A 280 -24.46 4.00 -9.76
N THR A 281 -24.06 2.97 -10.51
CA THR A 281 -24.79 1.69 -10.56
C THR A 281 -23.86 0.55 -10.16
N VAL A 282 -24.28 -0.24 -9.16
CA VAL A 282 -23.71 -1.55 -8.87
C VAL A 282 -24.67 -2.59 -9.45
N GLU A 283 -24.20 -3.38 -10.39
CA GLU A 283 -25.05 -4.29 -11.17
C GLU A 283 -25.46 -5.54 -10.38
N ASN A 284 -26.59 -6.15 -10.75
CA ASN A 284 -27.08 -7.42 -10.20
C ASN A 284 -26.33 -8.64 -10.74
N ASN A 285 -25.00 -8.59 -10.73
CA ASN A 285 -24.17 -9.65 -11.25
C ASN A 285 -23.06 -10.03 -10.27
N PHE A 286 -22.63 -11.27 -10.39
CA PHE A 286 -21.38 -11.73 -9.82
C PHE A 286 -20.27 -11.54 -10.86
N ILE A 287 -19.14 -11.02 -10.41
CA ILE A 287 -17.90 -11.07 -11.17
C ILE A 287 -17.39 -12.51 -11.20
N VAL A 288 -16.97 -12.96 -12.37
CA VAL A 288 -16.18 -14.18 -12.54
C VAL A 288 -14.83 -13.83 -13.14
N ASP A 289 -13.74 -14.33 -12.55
CA ASP A 289 -12.38 -14.05 -13.03
C ASP A 289 -11.55 -15.32 -13.10
N ALA A 290 -10.77 -15.47 -14.17
CA ALA A 290 -9.83 -16.57 -14.30
C ALA A 290 -8.74 -16.52 -13.21
N LYS A 291 -8.40 -15.31 -12.73
CA LYS A 291 -7.52 -15.08 -11.59
C LYS A 291 -8.37 -15.01 -10.31
N CYS A 292 -8.57 -16.15 -9.66
CA CYS A 292 -9.44 -16.30 -8.50
C CYS A 292 -8.83 -17.15 -7.38
N ALA A 293 -9.42 -17.06 -6.19
CA ALA A 293 -9.10 -17.90 -5.06
C ALA A 293 -9.69 -19.32 -5.23
N SER A 294 -9.13 -20.28 -4.49
CA SER A 294 -9.65 -21.65 -4.43
C SER A 294 -10.44 -21.88 -3.14
N VAL A 295 -11.52 -22.66 -3.23
CA VAL A 295 -12.31 -23.10 -2.07
C VAL A 295 -12.13 -24.59 -1.84
N GLN A 296 -12.18 -25.01 -0.57
CA GLN A 296 -12.14 -26.42 -0.20
C GLN A 296 -13.54 -27.02 -0.29
N VAL A 297 -13.68 -28.06 -1.09
CA VAL A 297 -14.94 -28.79 -1.26
C VAL A 297 -14.74 -30.25 -0.89
N ARG A 298 -15.66 -30.78 -0.09
CA ARG A 298 -15.67 -32.19 0.30
C ARG A 298 -16.30 -32.99 -0.83
N GLN A 299 -15.50 -33.84 -1.46
CA GLN A 299 -15.97 -34.78 -2.47
C GLN A 299 -16.08 -36.17 -1.85
N GLN A 300 -17.21 -36.82 -2.05
CA GLN A 300 -17.44 -38.19 -1.61
C GLN A 300 -17.24 -39.11 -2.81
N GLN A 301 -16.24 -39.98 -2.74
CA GLN A 301 -15.99 -41.01 -3.76
C GLN A 301 -16.12 -42.37 -3.10
N GLY A 302 -17.23 -43.06 -3.40
CA GLY A 302 -17.59 -44.28 -2.69
C GLY A 302 -17.82 -44.03 -1.19
N GLY A 303 -17.19 -44.85 -0.34
CA GLY A 303 -17.31 -44.73 1.13
C GLY A 303 -16.37 -43.72 1.79
N PHE A 304 -15.51 -43.03 1.03
CA PHE A 304 -14.53 -42.08 1.56
C PHE A 304 -14.85 -40.65 1.13
N SER A 305 -14.69 -39.70 2.05
CA SER A 305 -14.75 -38.26 1.77
C SER A 305 -13.34 -37.69 1.78
N PHE A 306 -12.93 -37.01 0.71
CA PHE A 306 -11.70 -36.25 0.66
C PHE A 306 -11.98 -34.78 0.35
N ALA A 307 -11.19 -33.89 0.94
CA ALA A 307 -11.23 -32.47 0.62
C ALA A 307 -10.38 -32.21 -0.63
N SER A 308 -10.94 -31.49 -1.60
CA SER A 308 -10.24 -31.04 -2.80
C SER A 308 -10.33 -29.53 -2.91
N ASN A 309 -9.26 -28.88 -3.40
CA ASN A 309 -9.28 -27.46 -3.69
C ASN A 309 -9.77 -27.25 -5.12
N VAL A 310 -10.81 -26.45 -5.28
CA VAL A 310 -11.35 -26.08 -6.59
C VAL A 310 -11.27 -24.56 -6.75
N ASN A 311 -10.75 -24.10 -7.87
CA ASN A 311 -10.75 -22.67 -8.20
C ASN A 311 -12.19 -22.18 -8.31
N PHE A 312 -12.49 -21.06 -7.66
CA PHE A 312 -13.84 -20.53 -7.60
C PHE A 312 -13.84 -19.10 -8.16
N PRO A 313 -14.13 -18.93 -9.48
CA PRO A 313 -14.05 -17.65 -10.18
C PRO A 313 -14.84 -16.50 -9.58
N TYR A 314 -15.83 -16.80 -8.75
CA TYR A 314 -16.63 -15.83 -7.99
C TYR A 314 -15.88 -15.13 -6.84
N LEU A 315 -14.63 -15.56 -6.56
CA LEU A 315 -13.71 -14.95 -5.60
C LEU A 315 -12.49 -14.37 -6.33
N PRO A 316 -12.65 -13.30 -7.13
CA PRO A 316 -11.56 -12.73 -7.90
C PRO A 316 -10.42 -12.21 -7.01
N ILE A 317 -9.18 -12.47 -7.45
CA ILE A 317 -7.96 -11.88 -6.86
C ILE A 317 -7.60 -10.67 -7.69
N ILE A 318 -7.97 -9.50 -7.19
CA ILE A 318 -7.79 -8.21 -7.85
C ILE A 318 -6.36 -7.72 -7.69
N SER A 319 -5.69 -7.43 -8.80
CA SER A 319 -4.32 -6.88 -8.79
C SER A 319 -4.09 -5.80 -9.85
N ASP A 320 -5.14 -5.35 -10.54
CA ASP A 320 -5.09 -4.20 -11.46
C ASP A 320 -5.71 -3.01 -10.73
N PHE A 321 -4.83 -2.16 -10.19
CA PHE A 321 -5.20 -1.00 -9.41
C PHE A 321 -4.85 0.30 -10.14
N ALA A 322 -5.63 1.36 -9.92
CA ALA A 322 -5.27 2.69 -10.39
C ALA A 322 -4.04 3.23 -9.63
N GLU A 323 -3.30 4.14 -10.27
CA GLU A 323 -2.29 4.97 -9.61
C GLU A 323 -2.99 6.00 -8.71
N HIS A 324 -3.24 5.62 -7.46
CA HIS A 324 -3.95 6.44 -6.48
C HIS A 324 -3.43 6.14 -5.06
N PRO A 325 -3.39 7.13 -4.13
CA PRO A 325 -2.94 6.88 -2.75
C PRO A 325 -3.71 5.76 -2.04
N VAL A 326 -5.01 5.60 -2.35
CA VAL A 326 -5.84 4.53 -1.77
C VAL A 326 -5.33 3.13 -2.12
N THR A 327 -4.80 2.96 -3.32
CA THR A 327 -4.41 1.67 -3.89
C THR A 327 -2.91 1.44 -3.92
N LYS A 328 -2.12 2.46 -3.60
CA LYS A 328 -0.67 2.39 -3.64
C LYS A 328 -0.16 1.40 -2.58
N GLY A 329 0.70 0.48 -3.02
CA GLY A 329 1.24 -0.58 -2.19
C GLY A 329 0.35 -1.81 -2.01
N LEU A 330 -0.86 -1.83 -2.59
CA LEU A 330 -1.65 -3.06 -2.68
C LEU A 330 -1.08 -3.96 -3.77
N GLU A 331 -0.91 -5.24 -3.45
CA GLU A 331 -0.47 -6.26 -4.42
C GLU A 331 -1.65 -7.06 -4.93
N ALA A 332 -2.51 -7.52 -4.02
CA ALA A 332 -3.66 -8.33 -4.34
C ALA A 332 -4.77 -8.22 -3.29
N VAL A 333 -5.98 -7.92 -3.71
CA VAL A 333 -7.17 -7.90 -2.85
C VAL A 333 -8.10 -9.02 -3.29
N ILE A 334 -8.50 -9.89 -2.37
CA ILE A 334 -9.53 -10.91 -2.64
C ILE A 334 -10.89 -10.28 -2.35
N LEU A 335 -11.75 -10.24 -3.36
CA LEU A 335 -13.15 -9.87 -3.18
C LEU A 335 -14.03 -11.12 -3.24
N GLN A 336 -15.00 -11.21 -2.34
CA GLN A 336 -16.01 -12.24 -2.28
C GLN A 336 -17.28 -11.75 -2.94
N PHE A 337 -17.68 -12.39 -4.04
CA PHE A 337 -18.95 -12.08 -4.73
C PHE A 337 -19.09 -10.61 -5.15
N ALA A 338 -18.01 -10.00 -5.63
CA ALA A 338 -18.03 -8.64 -6.14
C ALA A 338 -19.02 -8.48 -7.32
N SER A 339 -19.49 -7.25 -7.52
CA SER A 339 -20.36 -6.85 -8.63
C SER A 339 -19.73 -5.77 -9.48
N SER A 340 -20.11 -5.68 -10.76
CA SER A 340 -19.57 -4.62 -11.63
C SER A 340 -20.11 -3.25 -11.25
N ILE A 341 -19.23 -2.25 -11.20
CA ILE A 341 -19.58 -0.83 -10.98
C ILE A 341 -19.56 -0.09 -12.31
N THR A 342 -20.65 0.62 -12.61
CA THR A 342 -20.76 1.52 -13.76
C THR A 342 -21.14 2.93 -13.31
N PHE A 343 -20.75 3.92 -14.10
CA PHE A 343 -21.05 5.33 -13.85
C PHE A 343 -21.69 5.98 -15.08
N ASN A 344 -22.91 6.47 -14.91
CA ASN A 344 -23.73 7.15 -15.91
C ASN A 344 -24.19 8.53 -15.38
N GLY A 345 -23.33 9.24 -14.66
CA GLY A 345 -23.59 10.61 -14.19
C GLY A 345 -23.12 11.68 -15.16
N ASP A 346 -23.27 12.94 -14.76
CA ASP A 346 -22.78 14.08 -15.53
C ASP A 346 -21.27 14.32 -15.34
N THR A 347 -20.72 15.30 -16.05
CA THR A 347 -19.30 15.65 -15.98
C THR A 347 -18.89 16.37 -14.68
N SER A 348 -19.82 16.62 -13.76
CA SER A 348 -19.53 17.30 -12.48
C SER A 348 -18.95 16.35 -11.42
N ILE A 349 -19.06 15.04 -11.65
CA ILE A 349 -18.49 13.99 -10.80
C ILE A 349 -17.37 13.29 -11.57
N LYS A 350 -16.18 13.31 -10.99
CA LYS A 350 -15.01 12.58 -11.48
C LYS A 350 -15.10 11.12 -11.02
N PHE A 351 -15.15 10.21 -11.99
CA PHE A 351 -15.11 8.77 -11.77
C PHE A 351 -13.71 8.21 -12.02
N ILE A 352 -13.13 7.55 -11.01
CA ILE A 352 -11.84 6.85 -11.12
C ILE A 352 -12.04 5.40 -10.68
N PRO A 353 -11.94 4.40 -11.58
CA PRO A 353 -11.95 3.00 -11.19
C PRO A 353 -10.67 2.68 -10.42
N LEU A 354 -10.77 2.46 -9.10
CA LEU A 354 -9.64 2.21 -8.21
C LEU A 354 -9.11 0.78 -8.37
N ALA A 355 -10.01 -0.19 -8.54
CA ALA A 355 -9.65 -1.59 -8.69
C ALA A 355 -10.47 -2.24 -9.80
N LYS A 356 -9.80 -3.01 -10.67
CA LYS A 356 -10.39 -3.66 -11.82
C LYS A 356 -10.06 -5.16 -11.83
N THR A 357 -10.97 -5.96 -12.37
CA THR A 357 -10.72 -7.39 -12.62
C THR A 357 -9.55 -7.59 -13.59
N SER A 358 -9.09 -8.83 -13.73
CA SER A 358 -8.07 -9.18 -14.72
C SER A 358 -8.56 -8.95 -16.17
N LYS A 359 -7.65 -9.16 -17.12
CA LYS A 359 -7.94 -9.14 -18.56
C LYS A 359 -8.79 -10.34 -19.03
N LYS A 360 -8.95 -11.35 -18.17
CA LYS A 360 -9.76 -12.55 -18.41
C LYS A 360 -10.83 -12.63 -17.33
N SER A 361 -11.87 -11.81 -17.48
CA SER A 361 -12.99 -11.75 -16.54
C SER A 361 -14.33 -11.85 -17.26
N GLY A 362 -15.42 -11.93 -16.50
CA GLY A 362 -16.78 -12.05 -16.99
C GLY A 362 -17.77 -11.67 -15.90
N THR A 363 -19.05 -11.75 -16.24
CA THR A 363 -20.15 -11.54 -15.30
C THR A 363 -21.15 -12.67 -15.38
N ALA A 364 -21.83 -12.95 -14.28
CA ALA A 364 -22.93 -13.89 -14.21
C ALA A 364 -24.10 -13.25 -13.45
N SER A 365 -25.25 -13.10 -14.09
CA SER A 365 -26.42 -12.44 -13.49
C SER A 365 -26.98 -13.24 -12.32
N ALA A 366 -27.39 -12.55 -11.26
CA ALA A 366 -28.12 -13.14 -10.13
C ALA A 366 -29.64 -13.15 -10.40
N PRO A 367 -30.40 -14.10 -9.83
CA PRO A 367 -29.92 -15.22 -9.02
C PRO A 367 -29.29 -16.33 -9.89
N LEU A 368 -28.38 -17.10 -9.31
CA LEU A 368 -27.76 -18.24 -10.01
C LEU A 368 -27.38 -19.37 -9.04
N TYR A 369 -27.25 -20.58 -9.58
CA TYR A 369 -26.73 -21.72 -8.84
C TYR A 369 -25.22 -21.87 -9.08
N PHE A 370 -24.44 -21.96 -8.01
CA PHE A 370 -22.99 -22.15 -8.07
C PHE A 370 -22.67 -23.61 -8.38
N ASN A 371 -22.49 -23.92 -9.67
CA ASN A 371 -21.98 -25.22 -10.06
C ASN A 371 -20.47 -25.31 -9.81
N ILE A 372 -20.10 -25.80 -8.63
CA ILE A 372 -18.70 -26.04 -8.21
C ILE A 372 -17.98 -27.01 -9.17
N GLN A 373 -18.70 -27.93 -9.81
CA GLN A 373 -18.13 -28.91 -10.75
C GLN A 373 -18.00 -28.36 -12.18
N LYS A 374 -18.40 -27.10 -12.43
CA LYS A 374 -18.27 -26.48 -13.74
C LYS A 374 -16.82 -26.46 -14.19
N GLN A 375 -16.56 -26.98 -15.39
CA GLN A 375 -15.27 -26.82 -16.06
C GLN A 375 -15.23 -25.46 -16.73
N TRP A 376 -14.42 -24.55 -16.19
CA TRP A 376 -14.25 -23.21 -16.73
C TRP A 376 -13.30 -23.21 -17.93
N THR A 377 -13.70 -22.50 -18.97
CA THR A 377 -12.95 -22.33 -20.22
C THR A 377 -12.65 -20.86 -20.46
N GLU A 378 -11.76 -20.53 -21.40
CA GLU A 378 -11.47 -19.12 -21.72
C GLU A 378 -12.70 -18.35 -22.21
N ASN A 379 -13.68 -19.04 -22.81
CA ASN A 379 -14.93 -18.43 -23.28
C ASN A 379 -15.84 -17.96 -22.13
N ASP A 380 -15.65 -18.47 -20.91
CA ASP A 380 -16.38 -18.02 -19.73
C ASP A 380 -15.89 -16.66 -19.22
N PHE A 381 -14.78 -16.15 -19.77
CA PHE A 381 -14.14 -14.91 -19.37
C PHE A 381 -13.99 -13.92 -20.56
N PRO A 382 -15.09 -13.49 -21.21
CA PRO A 382 -15.04 -12.68 -22.43
C PRO A 382 -14.76 -11.19 -22.20
N LEU A 383 -14.79 -10.72 -20.95
CA LEU A 383 -14.62 -9.33 -20.55
C LEU A 383 -13.22 -9.08 -19.98
N SER A 384 -12.88 -7.80 -19.78
CA SER A 384 -11.57 -7.38 -19.29
C SER A 384 -11.70 -6.11 -18.46
N GLY A 385 -11.00 -6.05 -17.33
CA GLY A 385 -10.81 -4.80 -16.57
C GLY A 385 -12.10 -4.19 -16.01
N ILE A 386 -13.04 -5.02 -15.55
CA ILE A 386 -14.33 -4.58 -14.99
C ILE A 386 -14.07 -3.86 -13.66
N PRO A 387 -14.57 -2.62 -13.46
CA PRO A 387 -14.44 -1.93 -12.19
C PRO A 387 -15.20 -2.63 -11.06
N VAL A 388 -14.51 -2.88 -9.94
CA VAL A 388 -15.05 -3.50 -8.71
C VAL A 388 -14.85 -2.62 -7.48
N ALA A 389 -13.98 -1.62 -7.56
CA ALA A 389 -13.90 -0.51 -6.62
C ALA A 389 -13.68 0.80 -7.38
N ALA A 390 -14.27 1.90 -6.92
CA ALA A 390 -14.18 3.20 -7.59
C ALA A 390 -14.26 4.39 -6.62
N LEU A 391 -13.64 5.49 -7.02
CA LEU A 391 -13.75 6.81 -6.42
C LEU A 391 -14.69 7.67 -7.27
N PHE A 392 -15.58 8.37 -6.58
CA PHE A 392 -16.45 9.41 -7.11
C PHE A 392 -16.16 10.70 -6.36
N GLU A 393 -15.71 11.74 -7.06
CA GLU A 393 -15.34 13.02 -6.47
C GLU A 393 -16.08 14.15 -7.20
N GLY A 394 -16.85 14.95 -6.48
CA GLY A 394 -17.61 16.04 -7.06
C GLY A 394 -18.88 16.35 -6.28
N LYS A 395 -19.90 16.88 -6.96
CA LYS A 395 -21.17 17.24 -6.31
C LYS A 395 -22.09 16.03 -6.19
N LEU A 396 -21.78 15.15 -5.24
CA LEU A 396 -22.57 13.92 -4.99
C LEU A 396 -23.94 14.23 -4.33
N ALA A 397 -24.01 15.30 -3.57
CA ALA A 397 -25.24 15.90 -3.07
C ALA A 397 -25.02 17.40 -2.85
N GLY A 398 -26.04 18.21 -3.06
CA GLY A 398 -25.94 19.67 -2.90
C GLY A 398 -24.91 20.34 -3.82
N ASN A 399 -24.26 21.40 -3.33
CA ASN A 399 -23.34 22.22 -4.12
C ASN A 399 -21.86 22.05 -3.76
N ASN A 400 -21.55 21.47 -2.60
CA ASN A 400 -20.18 21.26 -2.17
C ASN A 400 -19.62 19.98 -2.78
N ALA A 401 -18.30 19.97 -3.00
CA ALA A 401 -17.62 18.77 -3.46
C ALA A 401 -17.44 17.80 -2.29
N SER A 402 -17.81 16.54 -2.50
CA SER A 402 -17.60 15.43 -1.57
C SER A 402 -16.97 14.25 -2.30
N LYS A 403 -16.39 13.32 -1.54
CA LYS A 403 -15.76 12.12 -2.05
C LYS A 403 -16.50 10.88 -1.56
N LEU A 404 -16.75 9.94 -2.46
CA LEU A 404 -17.29 8.62 -2.18
C LEU A 404 -16.34 7.56 -2.74
N ILE A 405 -15.86 6.67 -1.89
CA ILE A 405 -15.19 5.44 -2.33
C ILE A 405 -16.17 4.28 -2.16
N LEU A 406 -16.38 3.54 -3.24
CA LEU A 406 -17.28 2.39 -3.30
C LEU A 406 -16.50 1.11 -3.62
N VAL A 407 -16.67 0.08 -2.82
CA VAL A 407 -16.22 -1.29 -3.08
C VAL A 407 -17.46 -2.18 -3.21
N SER A 408 -17.53 -2.95 -4.29
CA SER A 408 -18.69 -3.80 -4.64
C SER A 408 -18.75 -5.15 -3.92
N ASP A 409 -17.96 -5.29 -2.87
CA ASP A 409 -17.97 -6.38 -1.91
C ASP A 409 -17.86 -5.72 -0.53
N GLY A 410 -18.81 -6.00 0.35
CA GLY A 410 -18.85 -5.52 1.72
C GLY A 410 -18.15 -6.45 2.72
N ASN A 411 -17.93 -7.71 2.35
CA ASN A 411 -17.35 -8.73 3.22
C ASN A 411 -15.82 -8.77 3.17
N PHE A 412 -15.16 -8.17 2.17
CA PHE A 412 -13.70 -8.14 2.08
C PHE A 412 -12.95 -7.68 3.35
N PRO A 413 -13.46 -6.76 4.20
CA PRO A 413 -12.78 -6.31 5.42
C PRO A 413 -13.29 -7.01 6.69
N VAL A 414 -14.22 -7.97 6.56
CA VAL A 414 -14.87 -8.66 7.68
C VAL A 414 -14.11 -9.94 7.99
N ASN A 415 -13.50 -10.01 9.16
CA ASN A 415 -12.68 -11.14 9.59
C ASN A 415 -13.43 -12.12 10.51
N GLY A 416 -14.70 -11.86 10.85
CA GLY A 416 -15.50 -12.70 11.73
C GLY A 416 -15.19 -12.50 13.22
N GLU A 417 -15.94 -13.19 14.10
CA GLU A 417 -15.90 -12.98 15.55
C GLU A 417 -15.52 -14.25 16.33
N GLY A 418 -14.91 -14.06 17.50
CA GLY A 418 -14.59 -15.13 18.43
C GLY A 418 -13.74 -16.24 17.79
N GLN A 419 -14.14 -17.49 18.01
CA GLN A 419 -13.42 -18.66 17.46
C GLN A 419 -13.57 -18.83 15.94
N GLN A 420 -14.51 -18.12 15.32
CA GLN A 420 -14.71 -18.15 13.87
C GLN A 420 -13.92 -17.06 13.15
N ALA A 421 -13.19 -16.22 13.88
CA ALA A 421 -12.36 -15.17 13.31
C ALA A 421 -11.25 -15.78 12.43
N GLN A 422 -11.17 -15.32 11.19
CA GLN A 422 -10.17 -15.72 10.21
C GLN A 422 -9.15 -14.60 10.02
N GLN A 423 -7.92 -14.96 9.65
CA GLN A 423 -6.94 -13.97 9.24
C GLN A 423 -7.31 -13.43 7.86
N LEU A 424 -7.41 -12.11 7.73
CA LEU A 424 -7.64 -11.50 6.41
C LEU A 424 -6.32 -11.41 5.66
N GLN A 425 -6.41 -11.36 4.34
CA GLN A 425 -5.29 -10.91 3.54
C GLN A 425 -4.93 -9.47 3.94
N GLY A 426 -3.65 -9.18 4.15
CA GLY A 426 -3.20 -7.87 4.62
C GLY A 426 -3.67 -6.72 3.71
N ASP A 427 -3.70 -6.95 2.41
CA ASP A 427 -4.13 -5.96 1.42
C ASP A 427 -5.63 -5.66 1.44
N ASN A 428 -6.47 -6.62 1.86
CA ASN A 428 -7.89 -6.35 2.11
C ASN A 428 -8.04 -5.33 3.24
N VAL A 429 -7.30 -5.54 4.34
CA VAL A 429 -7.26 -4.57 5.45
C VAL A 429 -6.71 -3.24 4.95
N ASN A 430 -5.61 -3.26 4.19
CA ASN A 430 -4.96 -2.06 3.70
C ASN A 430 -5.85 -1.23 2.77
N LEU A 431 -6.64 -1.85 1.88
CA LEU A 431 -7.52 -1.13 0.96
C LEU A 431 -8.55 -0.28 1.72
N MET A 432 -9.21 -0.86 2.72
CA MET A 432 -10.21 -0.13 3.52
C MET A 432 -9.56 0.96 4.36
N VAL A 433 -8.46 0.65 5.04
CA VAL A 433 -7.77 1.63 5.90
C VAL A 433 -7.20 2.76 5.05
N ASN A 434 -6.57 2.49 3.90
CA ASN A 434 -6.08 3.51 2.97
C ASN A 434 -7.21 4.39 2.43
N ALA A 435 -8.38 3.81 2.16
CA ALA A 435 -9.55 4.55 1.69
C ALA A 435 -10.06 5.51 2.77
N ILE A 436 -10.21 5.04 4.01
CA ILE A 436 -10.63 5.86 5.14
C ILE A 436 -9.58 6.93 5.44
N ASP A 437 -8.29 6.56 5.49
CA ASP A 437 -7.17 7.48 5.63
C ASP A 437 -7.32 8.60 4.60
N TRP A 438 -7.36 8.29 3.29
CA TRP A 438 -7.44 9.30 2.24
C TRP A 438 -8.72 10.17 2.28
N LEU A 439 -9.85 9.62 2.73
CA LEU A 439 -11.11 10.37 2.89
C LEU A 439 -11.11 11.26 4.13
N SER A 440 -10.38 10.87 5.17
CA SER A 440 -10.30 11.57 6.47
C SER A 440 -9.06 12.46 6.62
N ASP A 441 -8.06 12.32 5.74
CA ASP A 441 -6.72 12.89 5.90
C ASP A 441 -6.57 14.26 5.22
N ASP A 442 -6.56 15.30 6.06
CA ASP A 442 -6.11 16.65 5.70
C ASP A 442 -4.59 16.85 5.90
N THR A 443 -3.86 15.83 6.38
CA THR A 443 -2.48 15.93 6.89
C THR A 443 -1.41 15.21 6.05
N GLY A 444 -1.80 14.42 5.05
CA GLY A 444 -0.90 13.71 4.12
C GLY A 444 -0.32 12.38 4.64
N LEU A 445 -0.83 11.85 5.77
CA LEU A 445 -0.44 10.56 6.34
C LEU A 445 -0.56 9.38 5.36
N ILE A 446 -1.51 9.43 4.42
CA ILE A 446 -1.63 8.41 3.38
C ILE A 446 -0.37 8.33 2.48
N GLU A 447 0.33 9.45 2.26
CA GLU A 447 1.57 9.45 1.50
C GLU A 447 2.70 8.69 2.22
N LEU A 448 2.66 8.67 3.56
CA LEU A 448 3.66 7.97 4.39
C LEU A 448 3.51 6.46 4.30
N ARG A 449 2.28 5.97 4.46
CA ARG A 449 1.97 4.53 4.45
C ARG A 449 2.29 3.87 3.12
N THR A 450 2.08 4.62 2.05
CA THR A 450 2.18 4.12 0.68
C THR A 450 3.58 4.31 0.10
N LYS A 451 4.51 4.90 0.86
CA LYS A 451 5.89 5.12 0.41
C LYS A 451 6.68 3.82 0.49
N GLY A 452 7.34 3.45 -0.61
CA GLY A 452 8.22 2.28 -0.71
C GLY A 452 7.57 0.89 -0.61
N VAL A 453 6.24 0.80 -0.41
CA VAL A 453 5.48 -0.43 -0.64
C VAL A 453 5.25 -0.53 -2.15
N THR A 454 6.22 -1.09 -2.87
CA THR A 454 6.04 -1.45 -4.28
C THR A 454 6.57 -2.86 -4.49
N SER A 455 5.65 -3.82 -4.47
CA SER A 455 5.84 -5.06 -5.21
C SER A 455 5.38 -4.77 -6.63
N ARG A 456 6.30 -4.89 -7.58
CA ARG A 456 6.01 -4.80 -9.02
C ARG A 456 6.02 -6.23 -9.56
N PRO A 457 4.94 -7.01 -9.38
CA PRO A 457 4.87 -8.29 -10.05
C PRO A 457 4.97 -8.01 -11.55
N LEU A 458 5.77 -8.80 -12.26
CA LEU A 458 5.91 -8.65 -13.70
C LEU A 458 4.53 -8.81 -14.34
N ASP A 459 4.17 -7.86 -15.21
CA ASP A 459 2.93 -7.95 -15.99
C ASP A 459 2.85 -9.31 -16.67
N GLN A 460 1.67 -9.93 -16.61
CA GLN A 460 1.39 -11.14 -17.37
C GLN A 460 1.35 -10.78 -18.86
N ILE A 461 2.50 -10.90 -19.51
CA ILE A 461 2.66 -10.81 -20.96
C ILE A 461 2.26 -12.12 -21.61
N GLU A 462 1.72 -12.03 -22.82
CA GLU A 462 1.40 -13.20 -23.65
C GLU A 462 2.62 -14.13 -23.78
N ASP A 463 2.40 -15.44 -23.72
CA ASP A 463 3.48 -16.44 -23.72
C ASP A 463 4.42 -16.31 -24.93
N GLY A 464 3.87 -15.93 -26.10
CA GLY A 464 4.64 -15.63 -27.30
C GLY A 464 5.60 -14.44 -27.09
N THR A 465 5.09 -13.33 -26.56
CA THR A 465 5.88 -12.11 -26.25
C THR A 465 6.98 -12.43 -25.25
N LYS A 466 6.66 -13.20 -24.20
CA LYS A 466 7.60 -13.68 -23.19
C LYS A 466 8.75 -14.49 -23.79
N ALA A 467 8.43 -15.40 -24.72
CA ALA A 467 9.42 -16.20 -25.42
C ALA A 467 10.35 -15.32 -26.28
N THR A 468 9.81 -14.37 -27.05
CA THR A 468 10.62 -13.44 -27.86
C THR A 468 11.54 -12.59 -27.00
N LEU A 469 11.07 -11.99 -25.91
CA LEU A 469 11.90 -11.18 -25.02
C LEU A 469 13.02 -12.00 -24.39
N LYS A 470 12.73 -13.25 -24.00
CA LYS A 470 13.73 -14.18 -23.43
C LYS A 470 14.82 -14.52 -24.45
N TRP A 471 14.44 -14.88 -25.68
CA TRP A 471 15.39 -15.20 -26.75
C TRP A 471 16.17 -13.98 -27.22
N LEU A 472 15.52 -12.82 -27.31
CA LEU A 472 16.18 -11.57 -27.67
C LEU A 472 17.23 -11.19 -26.63
N ASN A 473 16.90 -11.20 -25.33
CA ASN A 473 17.85 -10.85 -24.29
C ASN A 473 19.04 -11.84 -24.22
N PHE A 474 18.80 -13.12 -24.54
CA PHE A 474 19.85 -14.14 -24.62
C PHE A 474 20.74 -14.01 -25.87
N LEU A 475 20.15 -13.78 -27.05
CA LEU A 475 20.88 -13.76 -28.32
C LEU A 475 21.51 -12.40 -28.64
N LEU A 476 20.94 -11.30 -28.16
CA LEU A 476 21.39 -9.94 -28.48
C LEU A 476 22.88 -9.71 -28.12
N PRO A 477 23.39 -10.08 -26.93
CA PRO A 477 24.81 -9.92 -26.61
C PRO A 477 25.73 -10.72 -27.54
N ILE A 478 25.31 -11.93 -27.92
CA ILE A 478 26.05 -12.81 -28.83
C ILE A 478 26.12 -12.18 -30.23
N ILE A 479 24.98 -11.69 -30.73
CA ILE A 479 24.89 -11.02 -32.03
C ILE A 479 25.75 -9.75 -32.04
N LEU A 480 25.75 -8.95 -30.96
CA LEU A 480 26.59 -7.76 -30.85
C LEU A 480 28.09 -8.10 -30.91
N ILE A 481 28.52 -9.18 -30.23
CA ILE A 481 29.92 -9.64 -30.28
C ILE A 481 30.30 -10.09 -31.69
N VAL A 482 29.43 -10.86 -32.35
CA VAL A 482 29.67 -11.33 -33.74
C VAL A 482 29.73 -10.15 -34.70
N MET A 483 28.79 -9.20 -34.61
CA MET A 483 28.80 -8.00 -35.44
C MET A 483 30.05 -7.16 -35.21
N TYR A 484 30.47 -6.95 -33.96
CA TYR A 484 31.72 -6.26 -33.64
C TYR A 484 32.94 -7.01 -34.20
N GLY A 485 32.94 -8.35 -34.10
CA GLY A 485 33.98 -9.21 -34.68
C GLY A 485 34.08 -9.06 -36.20
N ILE A 486 32.95 -9.10 -36.90
CA ILE A 486 32.87 -8.91 -38.35
C ILE A 486 33.31 -7.50 -38.73
N PHE A 487 32.83 -6.47 -38.03
CA PHE A 487 33.19 -5.08 -38.27
C PHE A 487 34.71 -4.86 -38.09
N ARG A 488 35.28 -5.38 -36.99
CA ARG A 488 36.72 -5.33 -36.73
C ARG A 488 37.51 -6.08 -37.80
N MET A 489 37.03 -7.24 -38.25
CA MET A 489 37.67 -8.02 -39.31
C MET A 489 37.66 -7.27 -40.65
N GLN A 490 36.53 -6.66 -41.02
CA GLN A 490 36.41 -5.86 -42.23
C GLN A 490 37.31 -4.62 -42.17
N MET A 491 37.37 -3.92 -41.03
CA MET A 491 38.24 -2.77 -40.84
C MET A 491 39.72 -3.17 -40.99
N LYS A 492 40.14 -4.28 -40.38
CA LYS A 492 41.50 -4.82 -40.55
C LYS A 492 41.80 -5.23 -42.00
N ARG A 493 40.84 -5.84 -42.71
CA ARG A 493 41.00 -6.17 -44.13
C ARG A 493 41.17 -4.91 -44.98
N ARG A 494 40.38 -3.86 -44.77
CA ARG A 494 40.51 -2.58 -45.47
C ARG A 494 41.86 -1.91 -45.22
N ILE A 495 42.32 -1.89 -43.96
CA ILE A 495 43.65 -1.36 -43.62
C ILE A 495 44.75 -2.18 -44.30
N LYS A 496 44.63 -3.53 -44.33
CA LYS A 496 45.61 -4.40 -45.00
C LYS A 496 45.65 -4.18 -46.51
N ILE A 497 44.49 -4.04 -47.17
CA ILE A 497 44.40 -3.76 -48.60
C ILE A 497 45.03 -2.40 -48.93
N LYS A 498 44.72 -1.35 -48.17
CA LYS A 498 45.37 -0.03 -48.34
C LYS A 498 46.90 -0.10 -48.23
N ARG A 499 47.43 -0.88 -47.28
CA ARG A 499 48.88 -1.10 -47.15
C ARG A 499 49.52 -1.88 -48.29
N MET A 500 48.73 -2.53 -49.15
CA MET A 500 49.20 -3.27 -50.33
C MET A 500 49.01 -2.50 -51.64
N GLU A 501 48.42 -1.29 -51.61
CA GLU A 501 48.36 -0.41 -52.77
C GLU A 501 49.73 0.24 -53.02
N GLU A 502 50.21 0.22 -54.27
CA GLU A 502 51.49 0.81 -54.66
C GLU A 502 51.44 2.34 -54.41
N GLY A 503 52.33 2.82 -53.54
CA GLY A 503 52.40 4.23 -53.11
C GLY A 503 52.09 4.48 -51.63
N TYR A 504 51.83 3.44 -50.82
CA TYR A 504 51.64 3.59 -49.38
C TYR A 504 52.97 3.88 -48.66
N VAL A 505 53.24 5.15 -48.34
CA VAL A 505 54.33 5.60 -47.44
C VAL A 505 53.84 5.65 -46.00
#